data_AF-A0A3N5IBI3-F1
#
_entry.id   AF-A0A3N5IBI3-F1
#
_cell.length_a   1.000
_cell.length_b   1.000
_cell.length_c   1.000
_cell.angle_alpha   90.00
_cell.angle_beta   90.00
_cell.angle_gamma   90.00
#
_symmetry.space_group_name_H-M   'P 1'
#
loop_
_entity.id
_entity.type
_entity.pdbx_description
1 polymer ?
#
loop_
_entity_poly.entity_id
_entity_poly.type
_entity_poly.pdbx_seq_one_letter_code
_entity_poly.pdbx_strand_id
1 'polypeptide(L)' 'MEKHKLTQSDAAKRLGIAQSRVSDLVRGKWDKFSLKMLVTLEARIGRTVPVEFAA' A
#
# COMPACT_ATOMS: atom_id res chain seq x y z
N MET A 1 3.66 4.37 -10.01
CA MET A 1 3.07 3.17 -10.65
C MET A 1 3.30 3.19 -12.15
N GLU A 2 4.49 3.58 -12.61
CA GLU A 2 4.84 3.48 -14.03
C GLU A 2 6.10 2.64 -14.20
N LYS A 3 5.82 1.44 -14.71
CA LYS A 3 6.62 0.49 -15.49
C LYS A 3 5.90 -0.87 -15.62
N HIS A 4 4.76 -1.02 -14.93
CA HIS A 4 3.78 -2.07 -15.20
C HIS A 4 2.38 -1.45 -15.28
N LYS A 5 1.57 -1.91 -16.25
CA LYS A 5 0.21 -1.48 -16.61
C LYS A 5 -0.85 -1.70 -15.51
N LEU A 6 -0.53 -1.44 -14.25
CA LEU A 6 -1.44 -1.67 -13.15
C LEU A 6 -2.26 -0.40 -12.91
N THR A 7 -3.55 -0.44 -13.23
CA THR A 7 -4.46 0.67 -12.91
C THR A 7 -4.65 0.78 -11.39
N GLN A 8 -5.13 1.93 -10.90
CA GLN A 8 -5.46 2.05 -9.47
C GLN A 8 -6.58 1.05 -9.06
N SER A 9 -7.48 0.70 -9.98
CA SER A 9 -8.52 -0.30 -9.75
C SER A 9 -7.95 -1.72 -9.63
N ASP A 10 -6.92 -2.06 -10.40
CA ASP A 10 -6.23 -3.35 -10.27
C ASP A 10 -5.42 -3.43 -8.97
N ALA A 11 -4.75 -2.34 -8.60
CA ALA A 11 -4.09 -2.22 -7.31
C ALA A 11 -5.08 -2.37 -6.15
N ALA A 12 -6.26 -1.76 -6.26
CA ALA A 12 -7.32 -1.85 -5.26
C ALA A 12 -7.77 -3.30 -5.03
N LYS A 13 -7.96 -4.06 -6.12
CA LYS A 13 -8.28 -5.50 -6.07
C LYS A 13 -7.17 -6.31 -5.40
N ARG A 14 -5.92 -6.12 -5.82
CA ARG A 14 -4.76 -6.85 -5.24
C ARG A 14 -4.55 -6.54 -3.76
N LEU A 15 -4.75 -5.28 -3.38
CA LEU A 15 -4.59 -4.82 -2.01
C LEU A 15 -5.83 -5.06 -1.13
N GLY A 16 -6.97 -5.44 -1.71
CA GLY A 16 -8.23 -5.62 -0.99
C GLY A 16 -8.73 -4.34 -0.31
N ILE A 17 -8.60 -3.19 -0.99
CA ILE A 17 -9.05 -1.87 -0.51
C ILE A 17 -9.80 -1.12 -1.62
N ALA A 18 -10.50 -0.04 -1.26
CA ALA A 18 -11.13 0.83 -2.26
C ALA A 18 -10.10 1.55 -3.15
N GLN A 19 -10.46 1.81 -4.41
CA GLN A 19 -9.60 2.56 -5.34
C GLN A 19 -9.30 3.99 -4.86
N SER A 20 -10.22 4.63 -4.12
CA SER A 20 -9.98 5.91 -3.45
C SER A 20 -8.83 5.84 -2.42
N ARG A 21 -8.71 4.73 -1.69
CA ARG A 21 -7.60 4.49 -0.75
C ARG A 21 -6.27 4.30 -1.49
N VAL A 22 -6.26 3.60 -2.63
CA VAL A 22 -5.08 3.54 -3.50
C VAL A 22 -4.70 4.94 -3.98
N SER A 23 -5.68 5.74 -4.35
CA SER A 23 -5.49 7.14 -4.77
C SER A 23 -4.85 8.01 -3.67
N ASP A 24 -5.31 7.86 -2.43
CA ASP A 24 -4.74 8.56 -1.27
C ASP A 24 -3.30 8.09 -0.99
N LEU A 25 -3.02 6.78 -1.11
CA LEU A 25 -1.68 6.20 -0.93
C LEU A 25 -0.69 6.71 -1.98
N VAL A 26 -1.07 6.67 -3.26
CA VAL A 26 -0.21 7.12 -4.38
C VAL A 26 0.05 8.63 -4.33
N ARG A 27 -0.89 9.42 -3.80
CA ARG A 27 -0.73 10.86 -3.57
C ARG A 27 -0.01 11.21 -2.26
N GLY A 28 0.43 10.21 -1.49
CA GLY A 28 1.20 10.42 -0.27
C GLY A 28 0.41 11.02 0.90
N LYS A 29 -0.91 10.77 0.99
CA LYS A 29 -1.73 11.20 2.14
C LYS A 29 -1.54 10.27 3.34
N TRP A 30 -0.32 10.23 3.87
CA TRP A 30 0.12 9.28 4.87
C TRP A 30 -0.61 9.41 6.21
N ASP A 31 -1.09 10.61 6.54
CA ASP A 31 -1.93 10.92 7.69
C ASP A 31 -3.21 10.05 7.76
N LYS A 32 -3.67 9.54 6.61
CA LYS A 32 -4.85 8.67 6.52
C LYS A 32 -4.55 7.18 6.70
N PHE A 33 -3.30 6.80 6.98
CA PHE A 33 -2.87 5.41 7.07
C PHE A 33 -2.10 5.19 8.37
N SER A 34 -2.54 4.19 9.15
CA SER A 34 -1.75 3.71 10.26
C SER A 34 -0.60 2.82 9.77
N LEU A 35 0.48 2.75 10.54
CA LEU A 35 1.58 1.82 10.28
C LEU A 35 1.06 0.38 10.14
N LYS A 36 0.17 -0.04 11.04
CA LYS A 36 -0.49 -1.37 10.98
C LYS A 36 -1.18 -1.61 9.64
N MET A 37 -1.85 -0.60 9.10
CA MET A 37 -2.50 -0.72 7.80
C MET A 37 -1.48 -0.90 6.68
N LEU A 38 -0.42 -0.09 6.65
CA LEU A 38 0.63 -0.22 5.64
C LEU A 38 1.28 -1.61 5.68
N VAL A 39 1.60 -2.11 6.88
CA VAL A 39 2.13 -3.49 7.05
C VAL A 39 1.13 -4.54 6.56
N THR A 40 -0.17 -4.36 6.83
CA THR A 40 -1.21 -5.27 6.33
C THR A 40 -1.30 -5.27 4.80
N LEU A 41 -1.16 -4.10 4.15
CA LEU A 41 -1.18 -3.97 2.69
C LEU A 41 0.02 -4.67 2.04
N GLU A 42 1.20 -4.56 2.64
CA GLU A 42 2.42 -5.28 2.21
C GLU A 42 2.24 -6.80 2.30
N ALA A 43 1.72 -7.30 3.42
CA ALA A 43 1.48 -8.72 3.64
C ALA A 43 0.49 -9.32 2.63
N ARG A 44 -0.57 -8.58 2.24
CA ARG A 44 -1.58 -9.04 1.28
C ARG A 44 -1.02 -9.33 -0.12
N ILE A 45 0.11 -8.73 -0.47
CA ILE A 45 0.78 -8.95 -1.76
C ILE A 45 2.06 -9.79 -1.59
N GLY A 46 2.18 -10.50 -0.47
CA GLY A 46 3.26 -11.45 -0.21
C GLY A 46 4.62 -10.82 0.06
N ARG A 47 4.65 -9.53 0.46
CA ARG A 47 5.90 -8.84 0.82
C ARG A 47 6.13 -8.88 2.32
N THR A 48 7.40 -9.01 2.70
CA THR A 48 7.85 -8.92 4.09
C THR A 48 8.31 -7.50 4.38
N VAL A 49 7.87 -6.93 5.51
CA VAL A 49 8.33 -5.62 5.97
C VAL A 49 9.49 -5.83 6.94
N PRO A 50 10.73 -5.42 6.60
CA PRO A 50 11.84 -5.49 7.52
C PRO A 50 11.66 -4.48 8.65
N VAL A 51 12.08 -4.87 9.86
CA VAL A 51 12.11 -4.00 11.03
C VAL A 51 13.55 -3.94 11.51
N GLU A 52 14.04 -2.72 11.66
CA GLU A 52 15.37 -2.44 12.18
C GLU A 52 15.22 -1.58 13.44
N PHE A 53 16.04 -1.86 14.45
CA PHE A 53 16.12 -1.04 15.65
C PHE A 53 17.23 -0.01 15.45
N ALA A 54 16.93 1.25 15.74
CA ALA A 54 17.96 2.27 15.82
C ALA A 54 18.85 1.96 17.04
N ALA A 55 20.16 1.83 16.80
CA ALA A 55 21.18 1.68 17.84
C ALA A 55 21.49 3.02 18.51
#